data_AF-A0A9W8CLT6-F1
#
_entry.id   AF-A0A9W8CLT6-F1
#
_cell.length_a   1.000
_cell.length_b   1.000
_cell.length_c   1.000
_cell.angle_alpha   90.00
_cell.angle_beta   90.00
_cell.angle_gamma   90.00
#
_symmetry.space_group_name_H-M   'P 1'
#
loop_
_entity.id
_entity.type
_entity.pdbx_description
1 polymer ?
#
loop_
_entity_poly.entity_id
_entity_poly.type
_entity_poly.pdbx_seq_one_letter_code
_entity_poly.pdbx_strand_id
1 'polypeptide(L)'
;MEFRVPVTLEQQFRTTDNFEREYRVFREEAVKTLSANLSKGIPNILKLDLVSGQDDCFASALGSWLAKIYSNRLKVLSGVAPITFGPLQSLPHIIILDITLDSSATLILPRTNPLMLDMLRLHYVTRRFSWSYFDFNDNSGSICFPNLSSLFLSFVDDVLDADPEYKDTNGSLTISFPNLKSLCVLDYPQNYSLFSNCVLPANMEFILLTDALDIFKSMELNTKTFIEDISVTIANDPIDDQAYQILNHLFGSSIESKQSL
;
A
#
# COMPACT_ATOMS: atom_id res chain seq x y z
N MET A 1 18.60 -36.37 19.62
CA MET A 1 17.53 -36.04 20.57
C MET A 1 16.25 -35.95 19.75
N GLU A 2 15.46 -37.02 19.72
CA GLU A 2 14.23 -37.12 18.93
C GLU A 2 13.06 -36.52 19.72
N PHE A 3 12.32 -35.58 19.13
CA PHE A 3 11.05 -35.10 19.66
C PHE A 3 9.93 -36.00 19.13
N ARG A 4 9.39 -36.87 19.98
CA ARG A 4 8.10 -37.54 19.72
C ARG A 4 6.99 -36.70 20.33
N VAL A 5 6.09 -36.22 19.48
CA VAL A 5 4.82 -35.63 19.91
C VAL A 5 3.91 -36.76 20.41
N PRO A 6 3.29 -36.67 21.60
CA PRO A 6 2.41 -37.71 22.11
C PRO A 6 1.15 -37.84 21.24
N VAL A 7 0.85 -39.07 20.81
CA VAL A 7 -0.32 -39.47 20.00
C VAL A 7 -1.63 -39.48 20.82
N THR A 8 -1.76 -38.58 21.80
CA THR A 8 -2.93 -38.55 22.72
C THR A 8 -3.86 -37.36 22.54
N LEU A 9 -3.63 -36.50 21.54
CA LEU A 9 -4.53 -35.37 21.23
C LEU A 9 -5.62 -35.72 20.21
N GLU A 10 -5.55 -36.87 19.52
CA GLU A 10 -6.49 -37.22 18.44
C GLU A 10 -7.90 -37.62 18.92
N GLN A 11 -8.12 -37.85 20.23
CA GLN A 11 -9.40 -38.39 20.72
C GLN A 11 -10.23 -37.45 21.62
N GLN A 12 -9.87 -36.19 21.81
CA GLN A 12 -10.65 -35.28 22.67
C GLN A 12 -11.24 -34.02 22.01
N PHE A 13 -10.98 -33.73 20.73
CA PHE A 13 -11.48 -32.49 20.12
C PHE A 13 -12.66 -32.75 19.18
N ARG A 14 -13.83 -32.96 19.77
CA ARG A 14 -15.12 -32.85 19.07
C ARG A 14 -15.56 -31.38 19.05
N THR A 15 -14.90 -30.57 18.23
CA THR A 15 -15.45 -29.42 17.48
C THR A 15 -14.30 -28.81 16.67
N THR A 16 -14.48 -28.73 15.36
CA THR A 16 -13.51 -28.18 14.40
C THR A 16 -13.04 -26.77 14.81
N ASP A 17 -13.94 -25.98 15.40
CA ASP A 17 -13.67 -24.61 15.87
C ASP A 17 -12.68 -24.51 17.04
N ASN A 18 -12.67 -25.50 17.95
CA ASN A 18 -11.75 -25.48 19.09
C ASN A 18 -10.33 -25.87 18.67
N PHE A 19 -10.21 -26.84 17.76
CA PHE A 19 -8.92 -27.22 17.19
C PHE A 19 -8.31 -26.08 16.36
N GLU A 20 -9.11 -25.42 15.53
CA GLU A 20 -8.64 -24.26 14.75
C GLU A 20 -8.22 -23.09 15.65
N ARG A 21 -8.95 -22.82 16.74
CA ARG A 21 -8.54 -21.79 17.73
C ARG A 21 -7.25 -22.15 18.44
N GLU A 22 -7.14 -23.36 19.00
CA GLU A 22 -5.93 -23.77 19.72
C GLU A 22 -4.72 -23.85 18.80
N TYR A 23 -4.92 -24.28 17.55
CA TYR A 23 -3.87 -24.31 16.54
C TYR A 23 -3.42 -22.90 16.09
N ARG A 24 -4.35 -21.93 16.00
CA ARG A 24 -4.02 -20.51 15.79
C ARG A 24 -3.19 -19.94 16.95
N VAL A 25 -3.62 -20.18 18.19
CA VAL A 25 -2.91 -19.71 19.40
C VAL A 25 -1.50 -20.31 19.49
N PHE A 26 -1.36 -21.62 19.20
CA PHE A 26 -0.06 -22.28 19.18
C PHE A 26 0.87 -21.71 18.10
N ARG A 27 0.35 -21.44 16.90
CA ARG A 27 1.12 -20.80 15.81
C ARG A 27 1.56 -19.39 16.17
N GLU A 28 0.69 -18.58 16.77
CA GLU A 28 1.05 -17.23 17.21
C GLU A 28 2.19 -17.24 18.24
N GLU A 29 2.13 -18.15 19.22
CA GLU A 29 3.17 -18.25 20.24
C GLU A 29 4.49 -18.77 19.69
N ALA A 30 4.44 -19.71 18.73
CA ALA A 30 5.62 -20.17 18.00
C ALA A 30 6.28 -19.03 17.19
N VAL A 31 5.47 -18.22 16.49
CA VAL A 31 5.96 -17.05 15.73
C VAL A 31 6.60 -16.02 16.65
N LYS A 32 5.97 -15.70 17.79
CA LYS A 32 6.53 -14.78 18.79
C LYS A 32 7.87 -15.27 19.31
N THR A 33 7.94 -16.55 19.69
CA THR A 33 9.16 -17.17 20.21
C THR A 33 10.27 -17.15 19.17
N LEU A 34 9.97 -17.52 17.93
CA LEU A 34 10.92 -17.49 16.82
C LEU A 34 11.43 -16.06 16.57
N SER A 35 10.53 -15.08 16.51
CA SER A 35 10.87 -13.67 16.30
C SER A 35 11.76 -13.11 17.42
N ALA A 36 11.46 -13.48 18.67
CA ALA A 36 12.26 -13.10 19.83
C ALA A 36 13.66 -13.72 19.80
N ASN A 37 13.78 -14.98 19.37
CA ASN A 37 15.09 -15.65 19.24
C ASN A 37 15.90 -15.07 18.07
N LEU A 38 15.27 -14.80 16.94
CA LEU A 38 15.91 -14.16 15.78
C LEU A 38 16.46 -12.77 16.14
N SER A 39 15.68 -11.97 16.86
CA SER A 39 16.13 -10.62 17.26
C SER A 39 17.26 -10.60 18.28
N LYS A 40 17.38 -11.63 19.13
CA LYS A 40 18.55 -11.81 19.98
C LYS A 40 19.78 -12.24 19.18
N GLY A 41 19.60 -13.12 18.20
CA GLY A 41 20.71 -13.62 17.37
C GLY A 41 21.19 -12.64 16.30
N ILE A 42 20.29 -11.82 15.77
CA ILE A 42 20.54 -10.90 14.65
C ILE A 42 19.92 -9.53 14.97
N PRO A 43 20.45 -8.78 15.94
CA PRO A 43 19.80 -7.56 16.43
C PRO A 43 19.76 -6.43 15.38
N ASN A 44 20.69 -6.40 14.42
CA ASN A 44 20.94 -5.23 13.58
C ASN A 44 20.40 -5.37 12.14
N ILE A 45 19.20 -5.94 11.98
CA ILE A 45 18.55 -6.03 10.67
C ILE A 45 18.09 -4.64 10.21
N LEU A 46 18.54 -4.23 9.03
CA LEU A 46 18.12 -2.98 8.35
C LEU A 46 17.19 -3.24 7.17
N LYS A 47 17.18 -4.46 6.64
CA LYS A 47 16.40 -4.89 5.49
C LYS A 47 15.65 -6.17 5.83
N LEU A 48 14.34 -6.14 5.68
CA LEU A 48 13.48 -7.31 5.84
C LEU A 48 12.79 -7.57 4.51
N ASP A 49 13.21 -8.63 3.81
CA ASP A 49 12.57 -9.12 2.59
C ASP A 49 11.87 -10.44 2.91
N LEU A 50 10.55 -10.47 2.73
CA LEU A 50 9.70 -11.63 3.01
C LEU A 50 9.30 -12.29 1.69
N VAL A 51 10.06 -13.31 1.31
CA VAL A 51 9.80 -14.09 0.11
C VAL A 51 8.94 -15.29 0.48
N SER A 52 7.63 -15.17 0.27
CA SER A 52 6.64 -16.23 0.51
C SER A 52 5.48 -16.12 -0.48
N GLY A 53 4.62 -17.13 -0.49
CA GLY A 53 3.33 -17.03 -1.16
C GLY A 53 2.45 -15.98 -0.46
N GLN A 54 1.50 -15.42 -1.21
CA GLN A 54 0.56 -14.41 -0.72
C GLN A 54 -0.31 -14.93 0.43
N ASP A 55 -0.71 -16.21 0.38
CA ASP A 55 -1.60 -16.83 1.38
C ASP A 55 -0.85 -17.49 2.56
N ASP A 56 0.46 -17.26 2.68
CA ASP A 56 1.25 -17.84 3.76
C ASP A 56 1.02 -17.08 5.08
N CYS A 57 0.04 -17.55 5.85
CA CYS A 57 -0.31 -16.97 7.15
C CYS A 57 0.85 -17.02 8.17
N PHE A 58 1.77 -17.98 8.07
CA PHE A 58 2.92 -18.05 8.96
C PHE A 58 3.96 -16.98 8.59
N ALA A 59 4.26 -16.84 7.29
CA ALA A 59 5.15 -15.79 6.80
C ALA A 59 4.59 -14.38 7.07
N SER A 60 3.28 -14.19 6.87
CA SER A 60 2.57 -12.96 7.23
C SER A 60 2.74 -12.62 8.72
N ALA A 61 2.46 -13.57 9.62
CA ALA A 61 2.59 -13.36 11.06
C ALA A 61 4.04 -13.10 11.46
N LEU A 62 5.00 -13.88 10.95
CA LEU A 62 6.42 -13.71 11.21
C LEU A 62 6.92 -12.36 10.71
N GLY A 63 6.55 -11.98 9.49
CA GLY A 63 6.85 -10.69 8.90
C GLY A 63 6.36 -9.51 9.72
N SER A 64 5.11 -9.59 10.18
CA SER A 64 4.47 -8.60 11.04
C SER A 64 5.23 -8.43 12.37
N TRP A 65 5.62 -9.54 13.01
CA TRP A 65 6.39 -9.50 14.26
C TRP A 65 7.81 -8.97 14.07
N LEU A 66 8.51 -9.39 13.02
CA LEU A 66 9.86 -8.91 12.73
C LEU A 66 9.86 -7.42 12.37
N ALA A 67 8.91 -6.97 11.55
CA ALA A 67 8.73 -5.56 11.22
C ALA A 67 8.49 -4.70 12.49
N LYS A 68 7.74 -5.24 13.45
CA LYS A 68 7.53 -4.60 14.76
C LYS A 68 8.81 -4.53 15.59
N ILE A 69 9.55 -5.64 15.69
CA ILE A 69 10.76 -5.70 16.52
C ILE A 69 11.86 -4.77 15.98
N TYR A 70 12.05 -4.74 14.66
CA TYR A 70 13.09 -3.91 14.03
C TYR A 70 12.58 -2.54 13.57
N SER A 71 11.38 -2.14 14.00
CA SER A 71 10.70 -0.92 13.56
C SER A 71 11.55 0.35 13.62
N ASN A 72 12.40 0.47 14.64
CA ASN A 72 13.25 1.63 14.88
C ASN A 72 14.54 1.70 14.04
N ARG A 73 14.78 0.74 13.14
CA ARG A 73 16.03 0.67 12.35
C ARG A 73 15.83 0.20 10.92
N LEU A 74 14.69 -0.41 10.61
CA LEU A 74 14.41 -0.87 9.25
C LEU A 74 14.46 0.31 8.28
N LYS A 75 15.20 0.09 7.20
CA LYS A 75 15.31 0.97 6.03
C LYS A 75 14.57 0.40 4.83
N VAL A 76 14.46 -0.92 4.76
CA VAL A 76 13.76 -1.61 3.68
C VAL A 76 12.83 -2.65 4.28
N LEU A 77 11.57 -2.59 3.88
CA LEU A 77 10.57 -3.61 4.19
C LEU A 77 9.91 -4.01 2.88
N SER A 78 10.12 -5.26 2.46
CA SER A 78 9.51 -5.82 1.27
C SER A 78 8.84 -7.16 1.58
N GLY A 79 7.67 -7.42 1.00
CA GLY A 79 7.01 -8.71 1.17
C GLY A 79 5.75 -8.91 0.33
N VAL A 80 5.62 -10.11 -0.23
CA VAL A 80 4.43 -10.52 -1.02
C VAL A 80 3.30 -11.00 -0.10
N ALA A 81 3.63 -11.67 1.01
CA ALA A 81 2.64 -11.99 2.02
C ALA A 81 2.14 -10.72 2.72
N PRO A 82 0.83 -10.63 3.03
CA PRO A 82 0.26 -9.51 3.76
C PRO A 82 1.01 -9.24 5.06
N ILE A 83 1.38 -7.99 5.31
CA ILE A 83 1.99 -7.57 6.57
C ILE A 83 0.96 -6.77 7.35
N THR A 84 0.71 -7.18 8.59
CA THR A 84 -0.20 -6.50 9.51
C THR A 84 0.60 -5.65 10.49
N PHE A 85 0.11 -4.44 10.77
CA PHE A 85 0.74 -3.54 11.73
C PHE A 85 -0.19 -3.31 12.90
N GLY A 86 0.40 -3.23 14.09
CA GLY A 86 -0.35 -2.87 15.28
C GLY A 86 -0.75 -1.39 15.27
N PRO A 87 -1.77 -1.00 16.06
CA PRO A 87 -2.08 0.41 16.25
C PRO A 87 -0.84 1.15 16.77
N LEU A 88 -0.60 2.36 16.24
CA LEU A 88 0.52 3.25 16.60
C LEU A 88 1.92 2.73 16.23
N GLN A 89 2.04 1.65 15.47
CA GLN A 89 3.35 1.21 14.98
C GLN A 89 3.95 2.29 14.06
N SER A 90 5.24 2.57 14.22
CA SER A 90 5.96 3.55 13.41
C SER A 90 7.20 2.92 12.79
N LEU A 91 7.49 3.27 11.54
CA LEU A 91 8.69 2.87 10.80
C LEU A 91 9.43 4.14 10.32
N PRO A 92 10.07 4.90 11.22
CA PRO A 92 10.54 6.26 10.94
C PRO A 92 11.74 6.35 9.99
N HIS A 93 12.45 5.24 9.76
CA HIS A 93 13.69 5.19 8.95
C HIS A 93 13.53 4.45 7.62
N ILE A 94 12.30 4.08 7.25
CA ILE A 94 12.04 3.37 5.99
C ILE A 94 12.33 4.28 4.80
N ILE A 95 13.09 3.72 3.87
CA ILE A 95 13.46 4.30 2.57
C ILE A 95 12.68 3.59 1.47
N ILE A 96 12.54 2.26 1.58
CA ILE A 96 11.78 1.43 0.63
C ILE A 96 10.70 0.66 1.40
N LEU A 97 9.44 0.90 1.04
CA LEU A 97 8.29 0.16 1.53
C LEU A 97 7.60 -0.51 0.33
N ASP A 98 7.65 -1.83 0.26
CA ASP A 98 7.07 -2.63 -0.83
C ASP A 98 6.28 -3.81 -0.26
N ILE A 99 5.00 -3.59 0.06
CA ILE A 99 4.22 -4.55 0.85
C ILE A 99 2.84 -4.80 0.26
N THR A 100 2.38 -6.03 0.43
CA THR A 100 0.96 -6.38 0.32
C THR A 100 0.25 -6.07 1.62
N LEU A 101 -0.89 -5.39 1.51
CA LEU A 101 -1.78 -5.10 2.63
C LEU A 101 -2.82 -6.21 2.77
N ASP A 102 -3.26 -6.46 4.00
CA ASP A 102 -4.37 -7.37 4.26
C ASP A 102 -5.69 -6.65 3.95
N SER A 103 -6.39 -7.10 2.90
CA SER A 103 -7.67 -6.53 2.46
C SER A 103 -8.80 -6.77 3.47
N SER A 104 -8.67 -7.79 4.33
CA SER A 104 -9.70 -8.13 5.32
C SER A 104 -9.59 -7.33 6.62
N ALA A 105 -8.44 -6.70 6.86
CA ALA A 105 -8.18 -5.95 8.08
C ALA A 105 -8.64 -4.49 7.96
N THR A 106 -9.01 -3.88 9.08
CA THR A 106 -8.96 -2.42 9.22
C THR A 106 -7.54 -2.00 8.86
N LEU A 107 -7.33 -1.41 7.68
CA LEU A 107 -6.03 -0.95 7.22
C LEU A 107 -5.37 -0.10 8.30
N ILE A 108 -4.28 -0.61 8.84
CA ILE A 108 -3.38 0.15 9.69
C ILE A 108 -2.05 0.07 8.99
N LEU A 109 -1.71 1.13 8.24
CA LEU A 109 -0.34 1.34 7.82
C LEU A 109 0.47 1.89 9.00
N PRO A 110 1.77 1.54 9.08
CA PRO A 110 2.62 2.10 10.11
C PRO A 110 2.90 3.57 9.81
N ARG A 111 2.98 4.40 10.85
CA ARG A 111 3.40 5.79 10.73
C ARG A 111 4.82 5.85 10.15
N THR A 112 4.95 6.34 8.93
CA THR A 112 6.21 6.36 8.18
C THR A 112 6.60 7.79 7.89
N ASN A 113 7.89 8.12 8.01
CA ASN A 113 8.37 9.48 7.77
C ASN A 113 8.47 9.75 6.27
N PRO A 114 7.67 10.67 5.70
CA PRO A 114 7.67 10.94 4.25
C PRO A 114 8.99 11.54 3.76
N LEU A 115 9.78 12.15 4.66
CA LEU A 115 11.09 12.73 4.32
C LEU A 115 12.15 11.68 3.99
N MET A 116 11.98 10.43 4.43
CA MET A 116 12.96 9.35 4.22
C MET A 116 12.64 8.48 3.01
N LEU A 117 11.37 8.45 2.60
CA LEU A 117 10.84 7.49 1.64
C LEU A 117 11.30 7.82 0.22
N ASP A 118 11.94 6.86 -0.43
CA ASP A 118 12.37 6.92 -1.84
C ASP A 118 11.43 6.08 -2.73
N MET A 119 10.97 4.93 -2.23
CA MET A 119 10.05 4.05 -2.93
C MET A 119 8.89 3.61 -2.04
N LEU A 120 7.68 3.79 -2.55
CA LEU A 120 6.44 3.32 -1.94
C LEU A 120 5.69 2.44 -2.93
N ARG A 121 5.52 1.17 -2.59
CA ARG A 121 4.69 0.22 -3.31
C ARG A 121 3.73 -0.44 -2.35
N LEU A 122 2.45 -0.19 -2.55
CA LEU A 122 1.39 -0.78 -1.76
C LEU A 122 0.51 -1.60 -2.68
N HIS A 123 0.42 -2.89 -2.38
CA HIS A 123 -0.47 -3.81 -3.05
C HIS A 123 -1.70 -4.05 -2.17
N TYR A 124 -2.85 -4.25 -2.80
CA TYR A 124 -4.12 -4.52 -2.12
C TYR A 124 -4.57 -3.35 -1.25
N VAL A 125 -4.42 -2.15 -1.79
CA VAL A 125 -4.93 -0.92 -1.18
C VAL A 125 -6.45 -0.94 -1.26
N THR A 126 -7.13 -0.63 -0.16
CA THR A 126 -8.59 -0.51 -0.14
C THR A 126 -8.99 0.96 -0.08
N ARG A 127 -10.28 1.25 -0.29
CA ARG A 127 -10.87 2.61 -0.23
C ARG A 127 -10.65 3.32 1.11
N ARG A 128 -10.26 2.59 2.17
CA ARG A 128 -9.97 3.14 3.51
C ARG A 128 -8.59 3.77 3.63
N PHE A 129 -7.70 3.58 2.65
CA PHE A 129 -6.37 4.18 2.67
C PHE A 129 -6.44 5.72 2.73
N SER A 130 -5.46 6.32 3.40
CA SER A 130 -5.35 7.77 3.51
C SER A 130 -3.90 8.16 3.62
N TRP A 131 -3.52 9.29 3.00
CA TRP A 131 -2.17 9.82 3.15
C TRP A 131 -1.83 10.23 4.59
N SER A 132 -2.82 10.39 5.46
CA SER A 132 -2.63 10.74 6.88
C SER A 132 -1.72 9.77 7.66
N TYR A 133 -1.54 8.51 7.21
CA TYR A 133 -0.54 7.61 7.80
C TYR A 133 0.91 8.14 7.70
N PHE A 134 1.15 9.11 6.82
CA PHE A 134 2.44 9.77 6.63
C PHE A 134 2.48 11.19 7.23
N ASP A 135 1.40 11.67 7.89
CA ASP A 135 1.42 12.96 8.59
C ASP A 135 2.15 12.81 9.93
N PHE A 136 3.48 12.87 9.88
CA PHE A 136 4.31 12.67 11.05
C PHE A 136 4.21 13.80 12.09
N ASN A 137 3.67 14.96 11.70
CA ASN A 137 3.57 16.15 12.53
C ASN A 137 2.12 16.48 12.96
N ASP A 138 1.16 15.58 12.67
CA ASP A 138 -0.25 15.56 13.13
C ASP A 138 -1.03 16.90 12.97
N ASN A 139 -0.58 17.87 12.16
CA ASN A 139 -1.19 19.23 12.06
C ASN A 139 -0.73 20.07 10.83
N SER A 140 -0.10 19.46 9.84
CA SER A 140 0.61 20.22 8.79
C SER A 140 -0.29 20.71 7.66
N GLY A 141 -1.52 20.17 7.53
CA GLY A 141 -2.40 20.37 6.37
C GLY A 141 -1.76 19.91 5.04
N SER A 142 -0.53 19.38 5.09
CA SER A 142 0.29 19.10 3.93
C SER A 142 1.35 18.04 4.22
N ILE A 143 1.47 17.07 3.32
CA ILE A 143 2.48 16.01 3.42
C ILE A 143 3.40 16.12 2.21
N CYS A 144 4.69 16.34 2.43
CA CYS A 144 5.68 16.42 1.37
C CYS A 144 6.58 15.20 1.40
N PHE A 145 6.72 14.55 0.24
CA PHE A 145 7.60 13.42 -0.02
C PHE A 145 8.79 13.88 -0.87
N PRO A 146 9.78 14.57 -0.27
CA PRO A 146 10.85 15.22 -1.03
C PRO A 146 11.77 14.23 -1.75
N ASN A 147 11.87 12.99 -1.29
CA ASN A 147 12.79 12.00 -1.85
C ASN A 147 12.09 10.91 -2.65
N LEU A 148 10.76 10.88 -2.66
CA LEU A 148 10.01 9.78 -3.29
C LEU A 148 10.15 9.85 -4.80
N SER A 149 10.83 8.85 -5.37
CA SER A 149 11.08 8.72 -6.80
C SER A 149 10.09 7.76 -7.48
N SER A 150 9.57 6.77 -6.75
CA SER A 150 8.65 5.75 -7.28
C SER A 150 7.45 5.56 -6.36
N LEU A 151 6.25 5.73 -6.92
CA LEU A 151 4.97 5.45 -6.26
C LEU A 151 4.21 4.39 -7.05
N PHE A 152 3.83 3.30 -6.38
CA PHE A 152 2.97 2.26 -6.90
C PHE A 152 1.82 2.00 -5.93
N LEU A 153 0.59 2.06 -6.41
CA LEU A 153 -0.61 1.67 -5.66
C LEU A 153 -1.42 0.71 -6.53
N SER A 154 -1.71 -0.49 -6.02
CA SER A 154 -2.67 -1.41 -6.64
C SER A 154 -3.83 -1.59 -5.69
N PHE A 155 -5.01 -1.22 -6.17
CA PHE A 155 -6.24 -1.31 -5.40
C PHE A 155 -6.88 -2.69 -5.57
N VAL A 156 -7.63 -3.09 -4.56
CA VAL A 156 -8.55 -4.23 -4.67
C VAL A 156 -9.98 -3.72 -4.70
N ASP A 157 -10.79 -4.36 -5.54
CA ASP A 157 -12.22 -4.08 -5.63
C ASP A 157 -12.94 -4.69 -4.43
N ASP A 158 -12.85 -4.02 -3.29
CA ASP A 158 -13.60 -4.41 -2.11
C ASP A 158 -15.07 -4.06 -2.29
N VAL A 159 -15.88 -5.09 -2.46
CA VAL A 159 -17.35 -5.07 -2.39
C VAL A 159 -17.86 -4.73 -0.99
N LEU A 160 -16.96 -4.56 0.00
CA LEU A 160 -17.32 -4.17 1.36
C LEU A 160 -17.81 -2.74 1.37
N ASP A 161 -19.14 -2.66 1.27
CA ASP A 161 -20.06 -1.55 1.38
C ASP A 161 -19.44 -0.27 1.95
N ALA A 162 -19.74 0.81 1.23
CA ALA A 162 -19.66 2.18 1.68
C ALA A 162 -20.02 2.28 3.17
N ASP A 163 -19.01 2.32 4.02
CA ASP A 163 -19.19 2.69 5.41
C ASP A 163 -19.68 4.15 5.36
N PRO A 164 -20.96 4.43 5.65
CA PRO A 164 -21.54 5.75 5.44
C PRO A 164 -20.90 6.81 6.36
N GLU A 165 -20.07 6.37 7.32
CA GLU A 165 -19.29 7.21 8.21
C GLU A 165 -17.85 7.45 7.74
N TYR A 166 -17.36 6.80 6.68
CA TYR A 166 -16.04 7.09 6.12
C TYR A 166 -16.08 8.46 5.45
N LYS A 167 -15.82 9.50 6.24
CA LYS A 167 -15.55 10.83 5.73
C LYS A 167 -14.20 10.78 5.04
N ASP A 168 -14.22 11.01 3.73
CA ASP A 168 -13.01 11.16 2.93
C ASP A 168 -12.19 12.34 3.48
N THR A 169 -11.20 12.04 4.31
CA THR A 169 -10.29 13.04 4.87
C THR A 169 -9.21 13.45 3.87
N ASN A 170 -9.10 12.74 2.74
CA ASN A 170 -8.07 13.00 1.72
C ASN A 170 -8.27 14.36 1.05
N GLY A 171 -9.51 14.85 0.96
CA GLY A 171 -9.82 16.17 0.40
C GLY A 171 -9.29 17.38 1.21
N SER A 172 -8.70 17.18 2.39
CA SER A 172 -8.18 18.27 3.24
C SER A 172 -6.65 18.37 3.29
N LEU A 173 -5.92 17.35 2.84
CA LEU A 173 -4.46 17.29 2.91
C LEU A 173 -3.84 17.58 1.55
N THR A 174 -2.97 18.58 1.46
CA THR A 174 -2.16 18.80 0.25
C THR A 174 -0.98 17.84 0.24
N ILE A 175 -0.85 17.00 -0.80
CA ILE A 175 0.23 16.02 -0.89
C ILE A 175 1.20 16.46 -1.99
N SER A 176 2.50 16.51 -1.72
CA SER A 176 3.49 16.97 -2.70
C SER A 176 4.56 15.92 -2.96
N PHE A 177 4.85 15.68 -4.24
CA PHE A 177 5.86 14.72 -4.71
C PHE A 177 6.88 15.40 -5.64
N PRO A 178 7.71 16.33 -5.13
CA PRO A 178 8.54 17.21 -5.96
C PRO A 178 9.60 16.51 -6.83
N ASN A 179 9.93 15.24 -6.54
CA ASN A 179 10.95 14.47 -7.26
C ASN A 179 10.43 13.12 -7.79
N LEU A 180 9.10 12.96 -7.92
CA LEU A 180 8.51 11.74 -8.43
C LEU A 180 8.88 11.50 -9.90
N LYS A 181 9.45 10.33 -10.19
CA LYS A 181 9.81 9.92 -11.55
C LYS A 181 8.80 8.95 -12.13
N SER A 182 8.30 8.03 -11.31
CA SER A 182 7.38 6.97 -11.72
C SER A 182 6.14 6.96 -10.85
N LEU A 183 4.98 7.03 -11.49
CA LEU A 183 3.67 6.82 -10.86
C LEU A 183 2.97 5.63 -11.53
N CYS A 184 2.57 4.65 -10.72
CA CYS A 184 1.74 3.55 -11.17
C CYS A 184 0.54 3.42 -10.25
N VAL A 185 -0.67 3.51 -10.80
CA VAL A 185 -1.91 3.28 -10.08
C VAL A 185 -2.77 2.29 -10.83
N LEU A 186 -3.09 1.17 -10.19
CA LEU A 186 -3.88 0.09 -10.77
C LEU A 186 -5.23 -0.03 -10.07
N ASP A 187 -6.28 -0.23 -10.86
CA ASP A 187 -7.64 -0.57 -10.44
C ASP A 187 -8.27 0.48 -9.53
N TYR A 188 -8.07 1.76 -9.86
CA TYR A 188 -8.47 2.88 -9.00
C TYR A 188 -10.00 2.91 -8.78
N PRO A 189 -10.47 2.98 -7.52
CA PRO A 189 -11.90 2.98 -7.26
C PRO A 189 -12.59 4.25 -7.79
N GLN A 190 -13.75 4.06 -8.45
CA GLN A 190 -14.57 5.18 -8.90
C GLN A 190 -15.00 6.08 -7.73
N ASN A 191 -15.03 7.39 -7.96
CA ASN A 191 -15.38 8.44 -6.99
C ASN A 191 -14.48 8.50 -5.74
N TYR A 192 -13.27 7.94 -5.79
CA TYR A 192 -12.30 8.03 -4.72
C TYR A 192 -11.40 9.26 -4.92
N SER A 193 -11.13 10.04 -3.88
CA SER A 193 -10.44 11.34 -4.01
C SER A 193 -9.01 11.37 -3.45
N LEU A 194 -8.33 10.22 -3.41
CA LEU A 194 -6.99 10.09 -2.85
C LEU A 194 -5.96 11.06 -3.45
N PHE A 195 -6.11 11.39 -4.74
CA PHE A 195 -5.21 12.28 -5.47
C PHE A 195 -5.71 13.72 -5.64
N SER A 196 -6.83 14.09 -5.01
CA SER A 196 -7.53 15.39 -5.20
C SER A 196 -6.69 16.64 -4.92
N ASN A 197 -5.73 16.57 -4.01
CA ASN A 197 -4.84 17.69 -3.68
C ASN A 197 -3.36 17.31 -3.86
N CYS A 198 -3.06 16.49 -4.87
CA CYS A 198 -1.70 16.05 -5.14
C CYS A 198 -0.98 17.02 -6.09
N VAL A 199 0.19 17.50 -5.66
CA VAL A 199 1.12 18.31 -6.44
C VAL A 199 2.21 17.41 -6.99
N LEU A 200 2.13 17.13 -8.29
CA LEU A 200 3.12 16.38 -9.05
C LEU A 200 4.27 17.28 -9.53
N PRO A 201 5.46 16.71 -9.80
CA PRO A 201 6.59 17.49 -10.29
C PRO A 201 6.38 17.90 -11.75
N ALA A 202 7.21 18.84 -12.21
CA ALA A 202 7.15 19.33 -13.58
C ALA A 202 7.69 18.31 -14.61
N ASN A 203 8.46 17.30 -14.19
CA ASN A 203 8.99 16.28 -15.07
C ASN A 203 8.77 14.90 -14.45
N MET A 204 8.21 13.96 -15.20
CA MET A 204 8.09 12.56 -14.82
C MET A 204 8.58 11.66 -15.96
N GLU A 205 9.23 10.56 -15.60
CA GLU A 205 9.73 9.58 -16.57
C GLU A 205 8.59 8.67 -17.03
N PHE A 206 7.71 8.26 -16.09
CA PHE A 206 6.70 7.24 -16.37
C PHE A 206 5.40 7.45 -15.58
N ILE A 207 4.26 7.30 -16.27
CA ILE A 207 2.94 7.19 -15.65
C ILE A 207 2.17 5.99 -16.21
N LEU A 208 1.71 5.10 -15.33
CA LEU A 208 0.78 4.01 -15.63
C LEU A 208 -0.49 4.14 -14.79
N LEU A 209 -1.64 4.23 -15.45
CA LEU A 209 -2.92 4.37 -14.77
C LEU A 209 -3.94 3.39 -15.40
N THR A 210 -4.59 2.56 -14.58
CA THR A 210 -5.70 1.69 -15.00
C THR A 210 -6.98 2.05 -14.27
N ASP A 211 -8.10 2.13 -15.00
CA ASP A 211 -9.44 2.46 -14.49
C ASP A 211 -9.50 3.75 -13.66
N ALA A 212 -8.66 4.71 -14.05
CA ALA A 212 -8.24 5.84 -13.24
C ALA A 212 -8.70 7.21 -13.80
N LEU A 213 -9.83 7.26 -14.51
CA LEU A 213 -10.36 8.53 -15.04
C LEU A 213 -10.59 9.57 -13.94
N ASP A 214 -11.01 9.13 -12.75
CA ASP A 214 -11.22 10.00 -11.59
C ASP A 214 -9.91 10.49 -10.97
N ILE A 215 -8.79 9.78 -11.16
CA ILE A 215 -7.46 10.26 -10.77
C ILE A 215 -7.14 11.53 -11.55
N PHE A 216 -7.33 11.52 -12.87
CA PHE A 216 -7.02 12.70 -13.68
C PHE A 216 -7.93 13.90 -13.39
N LYS A 217 -9.21 13.67 -13.09
CA LYS A 217 -10.12 14.75 -12.67
C LYS A 217 -9.73 15.35 -11.33
N SER A 218 -9.13 14.54 -10.47
CA SER A 218 -8.76 14.93 -9.11
C SER A 218 -7.34 15.51 -9.04
N MET A 219 -6.43 15.12 -9.92
CA MET A 219 -5.11 15.73 -9.99
C MET A 219 -5.17 17.12 -10.62
N GLU A 220 -4.88 18.16 -9.84
CA GLU A 220 -4.47 19.45 -10.39
C GLU A 220 -3.08 19.30 -11.04
N LEU A 221 -3.07 18.73 -12.25
CA LEU A 221 -1.88 18.65 -13.07
C LEU A 221 -1.50 20.08 -13.44
N ASN A 222 -0.40 20.57 -12.88
CA ASN A 222 0.20 21.80 -13.32
C ASN A 222 0.34 21.72 -14.84
N THR A 223 -0.18 22.72 -15.57
CA THR A 223 -0.23 22.81 -17.05
C THR A 223 1.15 22.84 -17.72
N LYS A 224 2.21 22.53 -16.98
CA LYS A 224 3.62 22.49 -17.37
C LYS A 224 4.30 21.15 -17.03
N THR A 225 3.57 20.14 -16.55
CA THR A 225 4.15 18.82 -16.28
C THR A 225 4.46 18.12 -17.60
N PHE A 226 5.74 17.90 -17.86
CA PHE A 226 6.27 17.10 -18.95
C PHE A 226 6.40 15.64 -18.51
N ILE A 227 5.94 14.71 -19.35
CA ILE A 227 5.99 13.28 -19.05
C ILE A 227 6.61 12.58 -20.27
N GLU A 228 7.65 11.78 -20.04
CA GLU A 228 8.37 11.08 -21.11
C GLU A 228 7.57 9.91 -21.69
N ASP A 229 7.02 9.05 -20.83
CA ASP A 229 6.21 7.90 -21.22
C ASP A 229 4.92 7.79 -20.40
N ILE A 230 3.81 7.52 -21.09
CA ILE A 230 2.47 7.44 -20.51
C ILE A 230 1.74 6.23 -21.08
N SER A 231 1.28 5.38 -20.17
CA SER A 231 0.38 4.28 -20.48
C SER A 231 -0.90 4.43 -19.68
N VAL A 232 -2.03 4.60 -20.37
CA VAL A 232 -3.36 4.64 -19.74
C VAL A 232 -4.17 3.48 -20.29
N THR A 233 -4.66 2.62 -19.40
CA THR A 233 -5.61 1.56 -19.76
C THR A 233 -6.98 1.97 -19.23
N ILE A 234 -7.96 2.06 -20.12
CA ILE A 234 -9.34 2.41 -19.80
C ILE A 234 -10.15 1.14 -20.03
N ALA A 235 -10.77 0.57 -18.99
CA ALA A 235 -11.71 -0.53 -19.19
C ALA A 235 -12.92 -0.07 -20.02
N ASN A 236 -13.38 -0.96 -20.90
CA ASN A 236 -14.38 -0.77 -21.95
C ASN A 236 -15.78 -0.35 -21.44
N ASP A 237 -15.95 0.92 -21.08
CA ASP A 237 -17.26 1.57 -20.98
C ASP A 237 -17.27 2.84 -21.86
N PRO A 238 -18.43 3.37 -22.29
CA PRO A 238 -18.51 4.49 -23.24
C PRO A 238 -18.14 5.81 -22.54
N ILE A 239 -16.85 5.97 -22.25
CA ILE A 239 -16.22 7.14 -21.61
C ILE A 239 -15.01 7.59 -22.44
N ASP A 240 -15.02 7.35 -23.75
CA ASP A 240 -13.93 7.74 -24.65
C ASP A 240 -13.73 9.27 -24.63
N ASP A 241 -14.79 10.07 -24.80
CA ASP A 241 -14.66 11.52 -24.97
C ASP A 241 -14.08 12.24 -23.74
N GLN A 242 -14.36 11.79 -22.51
CA GLN A 242 -13.82 12.40 -21.30
C GLN A 242 -12.33 12.08 -21.12
N ALA A 243 -11.93 10.84 -21.44
CA ALA A 243 -10.53 10.45 -21.41
C ALA A 243 -9.71 11.28 -22.41
N TYR A 244 -10.22 11.45 -23.64
CA TYR A 244 -9.58 12.30 -24.65
C TYR A 244 -9.52 13.77 -24.22
N GLN A 245 -10.57 14.33 -23.62
CA GLN A 245 -10.56 15.71 -23.12
C GLN A 245 -9.51 15.93 -22.03
N ILE A 246 -9.36 14.97 -21.13
CA ILE A 246 -8.34 14.98 -20.08
C ILE A 246 -6.94 14.89 -20.70
N LEU A 247 -6.69 13.92 -21.58
CA LEU A 247 -5.40 13.80 -22.25
C LEU A 247 -5.06 15.06 -23.06
N ASN A 248 -6.04 15.64 -23.74
CA ASN A 248 -5.89 16.91 -24.48
C ASN A 248 -5.60 18.09 -23.57
N HIS A 249 -6.16 18.12 -22.36
CA HIS A 249 -5.86 19.14 -21.35
C HIS A 249 -4.43 19.02 -20.81
N LEU A 250 -3.91 17.80 -20.69
CA LEU A 250 -2.56 17.54 -20.17
C LEU A 250 -1.46 17.77 -21.19
N PHE A 251 -1.69 17.43 -22.45
CA PHE A 251 -0.65 17.43 -23.48
C PHE A 251 -0.75 18.59 -24.47
N GLY A 252 -1.78 19.43 -24.38
CA GLY A 252 -1.92 20.63 -25.21
C GLY A 252 -2.02 20.36 -26.72
N SER A 253 -2.22 19.11 -27.13
CA SER A 253 -2.32 18.67 -28.52
C SER A 253 -3.58 17.83 -28.70
N SER A 254 -4.33 18.11 -29.76
CA SER A 254 -5.55 17.43 -30.17
C SER A 254 -5.30 15.95 -30.49
N ILE A 255 -5.37 15.09 -29.48
CA ILE A 255 -5.55 13.66 -29.64
C ILE A 255 -6.99 13.49 -30.12
N GLU A 256 -7.14 13.23 -31.42
CA GLU A 256 -8.43 12.98 -32.06
C GLU A 256 -8.88 11.54 -31.76
N SER A 257 -10.13 11.37 -31.32
CA SER A 257 -10.74 10.06 -31.17
C SER A 257 -10.88 9.42 -32.56
N LYS A 258 -10.18 8.29 -32.78
CA LYS A 258 -10.47 7.46 -33.96
C LYS A 258 -11.70 6.61 -33.65
N GLN A 259 -12.87 7.14 -33.99
CA GLN A 259 -14.06 6.29 -34.14
C GLN A 259 -13.84 5.37 -35.34
N SER A 260 -13.55 4.10 -35.08
CA SER A 260 -13.68 3.04 -36.09
C SER A 260 -15.16 2.78 -36.34
N LEU A 261 -15.55 2.92 -37.61
CA LEU A 261 -16.88 2.65 -38.20
C LEU A 261 -17.52 1.34 -37.74
#